data_AF-A0A6A6QI16-F1
#
_entry.id   AF-A0A6A6QI16-F1
#
_cell.length_a   1.000
_cell.length_b   1.000
_cell.length_c   1.000
_cell.angle_alpha   90.00
_cell.angle_beta   90.00
_cell.angle_gamma   90.00
#
_symmetry.space_group_name_H-M   'P 1'
#
loop_
_entity.id
_entity.type
_entity.pdbx_description
1 polymer ?
#
loop_
_entity_poly.entity_id
_entity_poly.type
_entity_poly.pdbx_seq_one_letter_code
_entity_poly.pdbx_strand_id
1 'polypeptide(L)' 'MCQYESINFSCGHSRPRLIKHCHFARNDPNHQCFGAWSIKREWTNPHENCDICVRRGMPQYVASGYDPNFALSR' A
#
# COMPACT_ATOMS: atom_id res chain seq x y z
N MET A 1 16.20 -12.60 -4.24
CA MET A 1 14.95 -12.45 -3.47
C MET A 1 14.15 -11.27 -4.00
N CYS A 2 12.81 -11.38 -4.01
CA CYS A 2 11.95 -10.23 -4.25
C CYS A 2 11.97 -9.32 -3.01
N GLN A 3 11.77 -8.03 -3.22
CA GLN A 3 11.72 -7.06 -2.14
C GLN A 3 10.39 -6.34 -2.19
N TYR A 4 9.79 -6.17 -1.01
CA TYR A 4 8.51 -5.52 -0.83
C TYR A 4 8.66 -4.31 0.09
N GLU A 5 7.73 -3.38 -0.03
CA GLU A 5 7.42 -2.43 1.02
C GLU A 5 6.11 -2.82 1.68
N SER A 6 5.97 -2.56 2.98
CA SER A 6 4.69 -2.68 3.69
C SER A 6 4.03 -1.30 3.75
N ILE A 7 2.79 -1.21 3.26
CA ILE A 7 1.99 0.01 3.29
C ILE A 7 0.92 -0.16 4.37
N ASN A 8 0.97 0.70 5.39
CA ASN A 8 -0.06 0.76 6.43
C ASN A 8 -1.13 1.77 6.00
N PHE A 9 -2.34 1.29 5.72
CA PHE A 9 -3.46 2.11 5.26
C PHE A 9 -4.30 2.65 6.42
N SER A 10 -5.08 3.69 6.15
CA SER A 10 -5.95 4.31 7.16
C SER A 10 -7.03 3.36 7.70
N CYS A 11 -7.46 2.38 6.90
CA CYS A 11 -8.37 1.32 7.34
C CYS A 11 -7.75 0.32 8.34
N GLY A 12 -6.49 0.50 8.78
CA GLY A 12 -5.80 -0.37 9.73
C GLY A 12 -5.19 -1.64 9.12
N HIS A 13 -5.24 -1.80 7.80
CA HIS A 13 -4.65 -2.94 7.11
C HIS A 13 -3.25 -2.60 6.59
N SER A 14 -2.33 -3.57 6.69
CA SER A 14 -1.02 -3.51 6.05
C SER A 14 -1.02 -4.33 4.76
N ARG A 15 -0.42 -3.83 3.67
CA ARG A 15 -0.23 -4.62 2.44
C ARG A 15 1.19 -4.57 1.91
N PRO A 16 1.72 -5.72 1.46
CA PRO A 16 2.99 -5.75 0.76
C PRO A 16 2.79 -5.23 -0.67
N ARG A 17 3.65 -4.32 -1.10
CA ARG A 17 3.79 -3.90 -2.50
C ARG A 17 5.18 -4.28 -3.00
N LEU A 18 5.25 -4.95 -4.14
CA LEU A 18 6.52 -5.36 -4.73
C LEU A 18 7.29 -4.11 -5.22
N ILE A 19 8.53 -3.96 -4.75
CA ILE A 19 9.42 -2.86 -5.16
C ILE A 19 10.61 -3.36 -5.98
N LYS A 20 10.98 -4.64 -5.87
CA LYS A 20 12.06 -5.23 -6.67
C LYS A 20 11.81 -6.71 -6.93
N HIS A 21 11.79 -7.07 -8.21
CA HIS A 21 11.80 -8.46 -8.65
C HIS A 21 13.18 -9.12 -8.42
N CYS A 22 13.19 -10.39 -8.02
CA CYS A 22 14.38 -11.22 -7.97
C CYS A 22 14.93 -11.50 -9.38
N HIS A 23 16.12 -12.09 -9.51
CA HIS A 23 16.71 -12.41 -10.81
C HIS A 23 15.79 -13.28 -11.68
N PHE A 24 15.19 -14.33 -11.09
CA PHE A 24 14.31 -15.24 -11.82
C PHE A 24 12.98 -14.58 -12.22
N ALA A 25 12.33 -13.85 -11.30
CA ALA A 25 11.07 -13.16 -11.57
C ALA A 25 11.16 -12.00 -12.56
N ARG A 26 12.38 -11.52 -12.87
CA ARG A 26 12.60 -10.57 -13.97
C ARG A 26 12.49 -11.23 -15.34
N ASN A 27 12.82 -12.52 -15.43
CA ASN A 27 12.94 -13.24 -16.68
C ASN A 27 11.74 -14.17 -16.94
N ASP A 28 11.01 -14.56 -15.90
CA ASP A 28 9.81 -15.38 -15.99
C ASP A 28 8.65 -14.68 -15.25
N PRO A 29 7.64 -14.15 -15.98
CA PRO A 29 6.46 -13.52 -15.39
C PRO A 29 5.65 -14.43 -14.46
N ASN A 30 5.74 -15.76 -14.64
CA ASN A 30 5.03 -16.75 -13.84
C ASN A 30 5.88 -17.28 -12.67
N HIS A 31 7.07 -16.73 -12.46
CA HIS A 31 7.96 -17.17 -11.40
C HIS A 31 7.35 -16.92 -10.02
N GLN A 32 6.90 -17.98 -9.38
CA GLN A 32 6.40 -17.93 -8.02
C GLN A 32 7.59 -17.91 -7.05
N CYS A 33 7.87 -16.74 -6.46
CA CYS A 33 8.90 -16.58 -5.44
C CYS A 33 8.49 -17.26 -4.11
N PHE A 34 8.51 -18.60 -4.06
CA PHE A 34 8.02 -19.37 -2.93
C PHE A 34 8.82 -19.23 -1.62
N GLY A 35 10.10 -18.82 -1.68
CA GLY A 35 10.98 -18.94 -0.51
C GLY A 35 11.85 -17.73 -0.15
N ALA A 36 12.03 -16.76 -1.04
CA ALA A 36 12.98 -15.67 -0.81
C ALA A 36 12.35 -14.30 -1.11
N TRP A 37 11.73 -13.72 -0.10
CA TRP A 37 11.28 -12.32 -0.10
C TRP A 37 11.61 -11.62 1.21
N SER A 38 11.70 -10.29 1.16
CA SER A 38 11.95 -9.45 2.34
C SER A 38 11.17 -8.14 2.26
N ILE A 39 10.67 -7.64 3.39
CA ILE A 39 10.20 -6.25 3.52
C ILE A 39 11.43 -5.36 3.72
N LYS A 40 11.58 -4.33 2.88
CA LYS A 40 12.72 -3.39 2.95
C LYS A 40 12.41 -2.09 3.63
N ARG A 41 11.14 -1.69 3.60
CA ARG A 41 10.67 -0.48 4.25
C ARG A 41 9.19 -0.62 4.58
N GLU A 42 8.78 0.14 5.56
CA GLU A 42 7.39 0.31 5.93
C GLU A 42 7.07 1.80 5.86
N TRP A 43 5.89 2.14 5.37
CA TRP A 43 5.42 3.52 5.39
C TRP A 43 3.91 3.56 5.54
N THR A 44 3.42 4.67 6.07
CA THR A 44 2.00 4.87 6.37
C THR A 44 1.37 5.75 5.31
N ASN A 45 0.26 5.28 4.75
CA ASN A 45 -0.61 6.05 3.86
C ASN A 45 -1.89 6.42 4.62
N PRO A 46 -1.89 7.56 5.35
CA PRO A 46 -3.02 7.92 6.20
C PRO A 46 -4.24 8.41 5.42
N HIS A 47 -4.08 8.67 4.11
CA HIS A 47 -5.10 9.29 3.26
C HIS A 47 -5.89 8.28 2.43
N GLU A 48 -5.51 7.00 2.46
CA GLU A 48 -6.17 5.99 1.63
C GLU A 48 -6.55 4.74 2.41
N ASN A 49 -7.64 4.12 1.97
CA ASN A 49 -8.02 2.78 2.38
C ASN A 49 -7.47 1.73 1.41
N CYS A 50 -7.20 0.52 1.91
CA CYS A 50 -6.71 -0.55 1.04
C CYS A 50 -7.78 -0.99 0.02
N ASP A 51 -7.32 -1.58 -1.08
CA ASP A 51 -8.14 -2.06 -2.20
C ASP A 51 -9.30 -2.99 -1.78
N ILE A 52 -9.11 -3.85 -0.78
CA ILE A 52 -10.15 -4.76 -0.28
C ILE A 52 -11.24 -3.98 0.46
N CYS A 53 -10.85 -3.01 1.28
CA CYS A 53 -11.79 -2.15 1.99
C CYS A 53 -12.60 -1.32 1.00
N VAL A 54 -11.96 -0.78 -0.04
CA VAL A 54 -12.63 -0.03 -1.10
C VAL A 54 -13.63 -0.92 -1.84
N ARG A 55 -13.23 -2.14 -2.20
CA ARG A 55 -14.15 -3.13 -2.82
C ARG A 55 -15.32 -3.54 -1.91
N ARG A 56 -15.18 -3.39 -0.59
CA ARG A 56 -16.23 -3.63 0.40
C ARG A 56 -17.11 -2.38 0.68
N GLY A 57 -16.88 -1.29 -0.04
CA GLY A 57 -17.69 -0.07 0.05
C GLY A 57 -17.09 1.05 0.89
N MET A 58 -15.84 0.94 1.37
CA MET A 58 -15.15 2.07 1.99
C MET A 58 -14.72 3.10 0.92
N PRO A 59 -14.65 4.40 1.25
CA PRO A 59 -14.12 5.39 0.32
C PRO A 59 -12.63 5.14 0.06
N GLN A 60 -12.15 5.40 -1.15
CA GLN A 60 -10.73 5.27 -1.47
C GLN A 60 -9.89 6.26 -0.69
N TYR A 61 -10.29 7.53 -0.72
CA TYR A 61 -9.62 8.62 -0.02
C TYR A 61 -10.32 8.86 1.32
N VAL A 62 -9.53 8.97 2.38
CA VAL A 62 -9.99 9.51 3.66
C VAL A 62 -9.44 10.91 3.78
N ALA A 63 -10.32 11.88 4.00
CA ALA A 63 -9.88 13.22 4.37
C ALA A 63 -9.06 13.06 5.67
N SER A 64 -7.76 13.31 5.60
CA SER A 64 -7.02 13.52 6.84
C SER A 64 -7.66 14.71 7.53
N GLY A 65 -7.83 14.62 8.85
CA GLY A 65 -8.35 15.72 9.65
C GLY A 65 -7.40 16.91 9.68
N TYR A 66 -7.14 17.55 8.53
CA TYR A 66 -6.55 18.87 8.44
C TYR A 66 -7.68 19.86 8.12
N ASP A 67 -8.20 20.40 9.24
CA ASP A 67 -9.05 21.57 9.47
C ASP A 67 -10.36 21.73 8.66
N PRO A 68 -11.54 21.54 9.28
CA PRO A 68 -12.83 21.89 8.68
C PRO A 68 -13.03 23.41 8.42
N ASN A 69 -12.09 24.28 8.80
CA ASN A 69 -12.21 25.73 8.59
C ASN A 69 -11.55 26.28 7.30
N PHE A 70 -10.86 25.46 6.49
CA PHE A 70 -10.22 26.00 5.28
C PHE A 70 -11.18 26.30 4.14
N ALA A 71 -12.45 25.89 4.22
CA ALA A 71 -13.48 26.19 3.22
C ALA A 71 -14.23 27.52 3.44
N LEU A 72 -13.87 28.32 4.46
CA LEU A 72 -14.57 29.58 4.80
C LEU A 72 -13.66 30.78 5.06
N SER A 73 -12.39 30.73 4.65
CA SER A 73 -11.58 31.95 4.50
C SER A 73 -11.70 32.48 3.08
N ARG A 74 -12.39 33.62 3.00
CA ARG A 74 -12.69 34.49 1.86
C ARG A 74 -11.62 34.58 0.76
#